data_AF-A0A429X2F6-F1
#
_entry.id   AF-A0A429X2F6-F1
#
_cell.length_a   1.000
_cell.length_b   1.000
_cell.length_c   1.000
_cell.angle_alpha   90.00
_cell.angle_beta   90.00
_cell.angle_gamma   90.00
#
_symmetry.space_group_name_H-M   'P 1'
#
loop_
_entity.id
_entity.type
_entity.pdbx_description
1 polymer ?
#
loop_
_entity_poly.entity_id
_entity_poly.type
_entity_poly.pdbx_seq_one_letter_code
_entity_poly.pdbx_strand_id
1 'polypeptide(L)' 'MEKRSIDNATVNILLELDGKVHLVGMEKDALDTITFLIKRSTEQIVETGKTQMELLNFLNYKRED' A
#
# COMPACT_ATOMS: atom_id res chain seq x y z
N MET A 1 2.42 24.07 -13.70
CA MET A 1 1.72 22.79 -13.49
C MET A 1 0.43 23.07 -12.75
N GLU A 2 -0.69 22.72 -13.37
CA GLU A 2 -2.01 22.84 -12.73
C GLU A 2 -2.14 21.77 -11.64
N LYS A 3 -2.47 22.16 -10.40
CA LYS A 3 -2.67 21.21 -9.30
C LYS A 3 -4.00 20.50 -9.53
N ARG A 4 -3.95 19.20 -9.85
CA ARG A 4 -5.15 18.35 -9.92
C ARG A 4 -5.49 17.85 -8.52
N SER A 5 -6.73 18.09 -8.08
CA SER A 5 -7.25 17.50 -6.85
C SER A 5 -7.41 15.99 -7.04
N ILE A 6 -7.03 15.24 -6.02
CA ILE A 6 -7.15 13.77 -5.96
C ILE A 6 -8.22 13.34 -4.94
N ASP A 7 -9.08 14.28 -4.52
CA ASP A 7 -10.05 14.02 -3.47
C ASP A 7 -11.09 12.98 -3.91
N ASN A 8 -11.43 12.97 -5.21
CA ASN A 8 -12.31 11.96 -5.83
C ASN A 8 -11.54 10.94 -6.69
N ALA A 9 -10.28 10.66 -6.37
CA ALA A 9 -9.47 9.73 -7.16
C ALA A 9 -9.95 8.28 -6.95
N THR A 10 -10.09 7.55 -8.06
CA THR A 10 -10.17 6.08 -8.02
C THR A 10 -8.76 5.52 -7.90
N VAL A 11 -8.53 4.70 -6.88
CA VAL A 11 -7.27 3.99 -6.66
C VAL A 11 -7.45 2.55 -7.09
N ASN A 12 -6.49 2.04 -7.86
CA ASN A 12 -6.44 0.63 -8.23
C ASN A 12 -5.38 -0.08 -7.39
N ILE A 13 -5.77 -1.16 -6.72
CA ILE A 13 -4.89 -2.02 -5.94
C ILE A 13 -4.91 -3.43 -6.52
N LEU A 14 -3.78 -4.13 -6.41
CA LEU A 14 -3.70 -5.56 -6.70
C LEU A 14 -3.91 -6.32 -5.39
N LEU A 15 -4.89 -7.21 -5.37
CA LEU A 15 -5.25 -8.04 -4.22
C LEU A 15 -5.12 -9.51 -4.60
N GLU A 16 -4.32 -10.25 -3.83
CA GLU A 16 -4.26 -11.70 -3.96
C GLU A 16 -5.31 -12.36 -3.07
N LEU A 17 -6.18 -13.18 -3.65
CA LEU A 17 -7.17 -14.01 -2.97
C LEU A 17 -7.13 -15.41 -3.58
N ASP A 18 -7.03 -16.43 -2.73
CA ASP A 18 -6.96 -17.84 -3.13
C ASP A 18 -5.90 -18.14 -4.21
N GLY A 19 -4.73 -17.49 -4.11
CA GLY A 19 -3.63 -17.64 -5.05
C GLY A 19 -3.85 -16.99 -6.42
N LYS A 20 -4.89 -16.15 -6.57
CA LYS A 20 -5.15 -15.38 -7.78
C LYS A 20 -5.07 -13.89 -7.50
N VAL A 21 -4.38 -13.16 -8.38
CA VAL A 21 -4.26 -11.70 -8.31
C VAL A 21 -5.44 -11.04 -9.01
N HIS A 22 -6.12 -10.15 -8.29
CA HIS A 22 -7.27 -9.39 -8.75
C HIS A 22 -6.92 -7.90 -8.77
N LEU A 23 -7.31 -7.20 -9.83
CA LEU A 23 -7.28 -5.74 -9.87
C LEU A 23 -8.58 -5.21 -9.27
N VAL A 24 -8.48 -4.43 -8.19
CA VAL A 24 -9.61 -3.84 -7.50
C VAL A 24 -9.51 -2.32 -7.59
N GLY A 25 -10.50 -1.69 -8.21
CA GLY A 25 -10.68 -0.24 -8.19
C GLY A 25 -11.56 0.16 -7.01
N MET A 26 -11.16 1.16 -6.25
CA MET A 26 -11.94 1.71 -5.14
C MET A 26 -11.75 3.23 -5.03
N GLU A 27 -12.73 3.89 -4.40
CA GLU A 27 -12.58 5.30 -4.06
C GLU A 27 -11.51 5.48 -2.99
N LYS A 28 -10.76 6.58 -3.07
CA LYS A 28 -9.68 6.91 -2.13
C LYS A 28 -10.14 6.89 -0.67
N ASP A 29 -11.32 7.43 -0.37
CA ASP A 29 -11.85 7.46 1.01
C ASP A 29 -12.10 6.06 1.57
N ALA A 30 -12.50 5.11 0.72
CA ALA A 30 -12.67 3.72 1.10
C ALA A 30 -11.31 3.07 1.43
N LEU A 31 -10.28 3.34 0.61
CA LEU A 31 -8.91 2.86 0.86
C LEU A 31 -8.33 3.44 2.17
N ASP A 32 -8.52 4.73 2.41
CA ASP A 32 -8.04 5.40 3.63
C ASP A 32 -8.73 4.82 4.88
N THR A 33 -10.02 4.54 4.78
CA THR A 33 -10.79 3.88 5.85
C THR A 33 -10.27 2.46 6.14
N ILE A 34 -10.07 1.64 5.10
CA ILE A 34 -9.52 0.28 5.26
C ILE A 34 -8.12 0.34 5.87
N THR A 35 -7.27 1.24 5.39
CA THR A 35 -5.92 1.44 5.91
C THR A 35 -5.92 1.84 7.38
N PHE A 36 -6.82 2.76 7.76
CA PHE A 36 -7.00 3.16 9.15
C PHE A 36 -7.43 1.97 10.03
N LEU A 37 -8.39 1.17 9.57
CA LEU A 37 -8.86 -0.02 10.27
C LEU A 37 -7.76 -1.06 10.43
N ILE A 38 -6.98 -1.35 9.37
CA ILE A 38 -5.83 -2.27 9.43
C ILE A 38 -4.80 -1.78 10.45
N LYS A 39 -4.42 -0.50 10.40
CA LYS A 39 -3.48 0.10 11.35
C LYS A 39 -3.98 0.00 12.80
N ARG A 40 -5.29 0.14 13.01
CA ARG A 40 -5.94 0.01 14.32
C ARG A 40 -6.08 -1.44 14.78
N SER A 41 -6.31 -2.39 13.87
CA SER A 41 -6.41 -3.82 14.17
C SER A 41 -5.05 -4.51 14.35
N THR A 42 -3.96 -3.83 14.02
CA THR A 42 -2.60 -4.33 14.22
C THR A 42 -2.15 -3.97 15.64
N GLU A 43 -2.43 -4.83 16.61
CA GLU A 43 -2.12 -4.57 18.04
C GLU A 43 -0.63 -4.71 18.38
N GLN A 44 0.17 -5.36 17.54
CA GLN A 44 1.61 -5.51 17.74
C GLN A 44 2.42 -5.24 16.46
N ILE A 45 3.35 -4.29 16.58
CA ILE A 45 4.42 -4.07 15.61
C ILE A 45 5.63 -4.86 16.13
N VAL A 46 6.03 -5.92 15.42
CA VAL A 46 7.25 -6.66 15.75
C VAL A 46 8.42 -5.98 15.05
N GLU A 47 9.32 -5.41 15.84
CA GLU A 47 10.54 -4.81 15.32
C GLU A 47 11.47 -5.90 14.75
N THR A 48 11.79 -5.79 13.47
CA THR A 48 12.56 -6.81 12.74
C THR A 48 14.07 -6.58 12.83
N GLY A 49 14.50 -5.45 13.38
CA GLY A 49 15.90 -5.03 13.42
C GLY A 49 16.52 -4.85 12.03
N LYS A 50 15.71 -4.64 11.00
CA LYS A 50 16.13 -4.45 9.60
C LYS A 50 15.72 -3.07 9.11
N THR A 51 16.59 -2.47 8.31
CA THR A 51 16.38 -1.16 7.69
C THR A 51 15.51 -1.27 6.43
N GLN A 52 14.87 -0.17 6.04
CA GLN A 52 14.10 -0.08 4.80
C GLN A 52 14.97 -0.44 3.57
N MET A 53 16.26 -0.10 3.59
CA MET A 53 17.19 -0.41 2.50
C MET A 53 17.43 -1.92 2.38
N GLU A 54 17.58 -2.62 3.51
CA GLU A 54 17.71 -4.09 3.51
C GLU A 54 16.45 -4.77 2.98
N LEU A 55 15.26 -4.24 3.30
CA LEU A 55 14.01 -4.72 2.72
C LEU A 55 13.97 -4.49 1.21
N LEU A 56 14.31 -3.29 0.74
CA LEU A 56 14.32 -2.96 -0.69
C LEU A 56 15.32 -3.82 -1.47
N ASN A 57 16.50 -4.05 -0.89
CA ASN A 57 17.51 -4.96 -1.44
C ASN A 57 17.02 -6.40 -1.49
N PHE A 58 16.37 -6.89 -0.42
CA PHE A 58 15.75 -8.22 -0.40
C PHE A 58 14.70 -8.37 -1.51
N LEU A 59 13.87 -7.33 -1.71
CA LEU A 59 12.87 -7.28 -2.78
C LEU A 59 13.47 -7.02 -4.17
N ASN A 60 14.80 -6.92 -4.27
CA ASN A 60 15.55 -6.60 -5.48
C ASN A 60 15.04 -5.33 -6.20
N TYR A 61 14.54 -4.38 -5.42
CA TYR A 61 14.01 -3.13 -5.94
C TYR A 61 15.17 -2.21 -6.31
N LYS A 62 15.34 -1.93 -7.60
CA LYS A 62 16.31 -0.96 -8.10
C LYS A 62 15.61 0.38 -8.27
N ARG A 63 16.08 1.40 -7.54
CA ARG A 63 15.62 2.77 -7.76
C ARG A 63 16.22 3.24 -9.08
N GLU A 64 15.36 3.53 -10.05
CA GLU A 64 15.78 4.26 -11.25
C GLU A 64 15.67 5.75 -10.92
N ASP A 65 16.82 6.44 -10.97
CA ASP A 65 16.94 7.89 -10.79
C ASP A 65 16.85 8.61 -12.13
#